data_AF-A0A2W4MS61-F1
#
_entry.id   AF-A0A2W4MS61-F1
#
_cell.length_a   1.000
_cell.length_b   1.000
_cell.length_c   1.000
_cell.angle_alpha   90.00
_cell.angle_beta   90.00
_cell.angle_gamma   90.00
#
_symmetry.space_group_name_H-M   'P 1'
#
loop_
_entity.id
_entity.type
_entity.pdbx_description
1 polymer ?
#
loop_
_entity_poly.entity_id
_entity_poly.type
_entity_poly.pdbx_seq_one_letter_code
_entity_poly.pdbx_strand_id
1 'polypeptide(L)'
;MVWPQQVLEPYDETLAGRPRYDRYAWAMRVLHRLTEIVSPQHDSVVSFLGQTYAEFLVPAMRDLGWRVEEPLRGLRVGERLRWFHQQLGTR
;
A
#
# COMPACT_ATOMS: atom_id res chain seq x y z
N MET A 1 7.20 -1.78 9.18
CA MET A 1 6.89 -0.51 8.52
C MET A 1 8.21 0.22 8.35
N VAL A 2 8.34 1.03 7.32
CA VAL A 2 9.53 1.84 7.08
C VAL A 2 9.07 3.28 7.06
N TRP A 3 9.70 4.11 7.88
CA TRP A 3 9.42 5.54 7.91
C TRP A 3 10.25 6.28 6.85
N PRO A 4 9.80 7.43 6.32
CA PRO A 4 10.53 8.15 5.27
C PRO A 4 11.98 8.51 5.63
N GLN A 5 12.27 8.69 6.93
CA GLN A 5 13.60 9.04 7.44
C GLN A 5 14.45 7.81 7.83
N GLN A 6 13.91 6.60 7.73
CA GLN A 6 14.63 5.39 8.12
C GLN A 6 15.60 4.96 7.00
N VAL A 7 16.88 4.87 7.34
CA VAL A 7 17.91 4.29 6.46
C VAL A 7 17.85 2.76 6.56
N LEU A 8 17.88 2.07 5.43
CA LEU A 8 17.92 0.62 5.33
C LEU A 8 19.22 0.18 4.68
N GLU A 9 19.77 -0.95 5.13
CA GLU A 9 20.83 -1.65 4.40
C GLU A 9 20.31 -2.13 3.04
N PRO A 10 21.18 -2.22 2.01
CA PRO A 10 20.80 -2.76 0.70
C PRO A 10 20.19 -4.16 0.81
N TYR A 11 19.09 -4.41 0.08
CA TYR A 11 18.41 -5.71 0.04
C TYR A 11 17.83 -5.96 -1.35
N ASP A 12 17.68 -7.23 -1.71
CA ASP A 12 17.00 -7.68 -2.93
C ASP A 12 15.88 -8.66 -2.56
N GLU A 13 14.81 -8.11 -1.99
CA GLU A 13 13.62 -8.86 -1.63
C GLU A 13 12.39 -8.26 -2.32
N THR A 14 11.58 -9.14 -2.92
CA THR A 14 10.31 -8.75 -3.55
C THR A 14 9.16 -9.59 -3.03
N LEU A 15 7.97 -8.99 -3.00
CA LEU A 15 6.73 -9.70 -2.70
C LEU A 15 6.17 -10.42 -3.94
N ALA A 16 6.53 -9.97 -5.15
CA ALA A 16 5.94 -10.45 -6.41
C ALA A 16 6.21 -11.93 -6.70
N GLY A 17 7.36 -12.46 -6.27
CA GLY A 17 7.72 -13.87 -6.42
C GLY A 17 7.28 -14.77 -5.27
N ARG A 18 6.69 -14.23 -4.19
CA ARG A 18 6.35 -15.03 -3.01
C ARG A 18 5.03 -15.80 -3.19
N PRO A 19 4.90 -17.01 -2.62
CA PRO A 19 3.64 -17.74 -2.58
C PRO A 19 2.49 -16.90 -2.00
N ARG A 20 1.25 -17.20 -2.43
CA ARG A 20 0.05 -16.47 -1.97
C ARG A 20 -0.05 -16.37 -0.45
N TYR A 21 0.27 -17.46 0.26
CA TYR A 21 0.25 -17.50 1.73
C TYR A 21 1.22 -16.48 2.35
N ASP A 22 2.44 -16.37 1.83
CA ASP A 22 3.44 -15.43 2.34
C ASP A 22 3.03 -13.98 2.10
N ARG A 23 2.38 -13.71 0.96
CA ARG A 23 1.86 -12.36 0.65
C ARG A 23 0.69 -11.99 1.56
N TYR A 24 -0.17 -12.96 1.88
CA TYR A 24 -1.22 -12.79 2.88
C TYR A 24 -0.63 -12.53 4.27
N ALA A 25 0.32 -13.35 4.72
CA ALA A 25 0.99 -13.18 6.01
C ALA A 25 1.72 -11.83 6.09
N TRP A 26 2.35 -11.40 5.01
CA TRP A 26 2.94 -10.06 4.90
C TRP A 26 1.88 -8.97 5.10
N ALA A 27 0.73 -9.07 4.42
CA ALA A 27 -0.34 -8.09 4.54
C ALA A 27 -0.89 -8.01 5.97
N MET A 28 -1.13 -9.13 6.64
CA MET A 28 -1.62 -9.14 8.03
C MET A 28 -0.63 -8.50 9.00
N ARG A 29 0.69 -8.75 8.81
CA ARG A 29 1.74 -8.09 9.60
C ARG A 29 1.81 -6.58 9.38
N VAL A 30 1.50 -6.11 8.17
CA VAL A 30 1.43 -4.68 7.88
C VAL A 30 0.17 -4.08 8.49
N LEU A 31 -0.97 -4.72 8.33
CA LEU A 31 -2.25 -4.29 8.88
C LEU A 31 -2.18 -4.12 10.40
N HIS A 32 -1.65 -5.12 11.11
CA HIS A 32 -1.49 -5.06 12.56
C HIS A 32 -0.68 -3.84 12.99
N ARG A 33 0.44 -3.56 12.33
CA ARG A 33 1.23 -2.36 12.64
C ARG A 33 0.54 -1.06 12.26
N LEU A 34 -0.30 -1.05 11.23
CA LEU A 34 -1.06 0.14 10.87
C LEU A 34 -2.16 0.44 11.90
N THR A 35 -2.78 -0.58 12.50
CA THR A 35 -3.78 -0.38 13.57
C THR A 35 -3.21 0.25 14.84
N GLU A 36 -1.89 0.25 15.01
CA GLU A 36 -1.21 0.90 16.14
C GLU A 36 -1.06 2.42 15.95
N ILE A 37 -1.19 2.92 14.72
CA ILE A 37 -0.85 4.31 14.38
C ILE A 37 -1.92 5.05 13.56
N VAL A 38 -2.91 4.34 13.01
CA VAL A 38 -3.99 4.91 12.21
C VAL A 38 -5.31 4.35 12.73
N SER A 39 -6.25 5.25 13.02
CA SER A 39 -7.59 4.92 13.50
C SER A 39 -8.54 4.62 12.34
N PRO A 40 -9.15 3.43 12.28
CA PRO A 40 -10.17 3.10 11.28
C PRO A 40 -11.36 4.08 11.27
N GLN A 41 -11.70 4.65 12.42
CA GLN A 41 -12.90 5.49 12.61
C GLN A 41 -12.65 6.97 12.31
N HIS A 42 -11.41 7.44 12.49
CA HIS A 42 -11.08 8.86 12.41
C HIS A 42 -10.21 9.22 11.21
N ASP A 43 -9.46 8.26 10.68
CA ASP A 43 -8.52 8.50 9.60
C ASP A 43 -9.00 7.91 8.27
N SER A 44 -8.55 8.53 7.18
CA SER A 44 -8.71 8.02 5.82
C SER A 44 -7.37 7.64 5.22
N VAL A 45 -7.33 6.54 4.47
CA VAL A 45 -6.11 6.08 3.79
C VAL A 45 -6.24 6.29 2.30
N VAL A 46 -5.21 6.90 1.71
CA VAL A 46 -5.01 6.92 0.26
C VAL A 46 -3.89 5.94 -0.09
N SER A 47 -4.24 4.86 -0.76
CA SER A 47 -3.32 3.78 -1.14
C SER A 47 -2.81 3.98 -2.56
N PHE A 48 -1.49 4.15 -2.68
CA PHE A 48 -0.78 4.18 -3.97
C PHE A 48 -0.10 2.85 -4.32
N LEU A 49 -0.45 1.78 -3.60
CA LEU A 49 0.18 0.46 -3.70
C LEU A 49 -0.01 -0.19 -5.08
N GLY A 50 0.98 -0.98 -5.49
CA GLY A 50 0.83 -1.91 -6.61
C GLY A 50 -0.04 -3.12 -6.24
N GLN A 51 -0.62 -3.79 -7.24
CA GLN A 51 -1.60 -4.88 -7.06
C GLN A 51 -1.13 -5.96 -6.07
N THR A 52 0.11 -6.45 -6.19
CA THR A 52 0.68 -7.48 -5.32
C THR A 52 0.70 -7.07 -3.84
N TYR A 53 0.88 -5.78 -3.55
CA TYR A 53 0.90 -5.27 -2.17
C TYR A 53 -0.51 -4.96 -1.67
N ALA A 54 -1.42 -4.58 -2.57
CA ALA A 54 -2.80 -4.21 -2.23
C ALA A 54 -3.74 -5.41 -2.08
N GLU A 55 -3.49 -6.53 -2.79
CA GLU A 55 -4.47 -7.62 -3.00
C GLU A 55 -5.08 -8.21 -1.72
N PHE A 56 -4.33 -8.22 -0.61
CA PHE A 56 -4.81 -8.69 0.70
C PHE A 56 -4.92 -7.56 1.73
N LEU A 57 -4.04 -6.56 1.65
CA LEU A 57 -3.98 -5.49 2.64
C LEU A 57 -5.20 -4.58 2.57
N VAL A 58 -5.57 -4.11 1.37
CA VAL A 58 -6.67 -3.16 1.21
C VAL A 58 -8.04 -3.78 1.52
N PRO A 59 -8.37 -5.01 1.08
CA PRO A 59 -9.60 -5.67 1.52
C PRO A 59 -9.67 -5.79 3.04
N ALA A 60 -8.60 -6.23 3.69
CA ALA A 60 -8.59 -6.40 5.14
C ALA A 60 -8.71 -5.07 5.91
N MET A 61 -8.15 -3.97 5.39
CA MET A 61 -8.42 -2.63 5.94
C MET A 61 -9.91 -2.28 5.86
N ARG A 62 -10.54 -2.52 4.70
CA ARG A 62 -11.97 -2.24 4.51
C ARG A 62 -12.84 -3.10 5.42
N ASP A 63 -12.49 -4.37 5.61
CA ASP A 63 -13.19 -5.28 6.52
C ASP A 63 -13.13 -4.81 7.97
N LEU A 64 -12.06 -4.10 8.36
CA LEU A 64 -11.91 -3.43 9.66
C LEU A 64 -12.58 -2.04 9.73
N GLY A 65 -13.30 -1.64 8.68
CA GLY A 65 -14.05 -0.37 8.63
C GLY A 65 -13.25 0.85 8.15
N TRP A 66 -12.03 0.67 7.64
CA TRP A 66 -11.21 1.79 7.16
C TRP A 66 -11.78 2.35 5.86
N ARG A 67 -11.76 3.68 5.72
CA ARG A 67 -11.99 4.34 4.42
C ARG A 67 -10.69 4.34 3.61
N VAL A 68 -10.63 3.52 2.56
CA VAL A 68 -9.44 3.39 1.70
C VAL A 68 -9.74 3.77 0.24
N GLU A 69 -9.08 4.83 -0.23
CA GLU A 69 -9.08 5.28 -1.62
C GLU A 69 -7.90 4.68 -2.38
N GLU A 70 -8.13 4.17 -3.59
CA GLU A 70 -7.09 3.54 -4.43
C GLU A 70 -7.02 4.23 -5.81
N PRO A 71 -6.53 5.48 -5.91
CA PRO A 71 -6.58 6.26 -7.15
C PRO A 71 -5.78 5.65 -8.31
N LEU A 72 -4.85 4.74 -8.00
CA LEU A 72 -3.99 4.08 -8.98
C LEU A 72 -4.46 2.66 -9.35
N ARG A 73 -5.58 2.19 -8.79
CA ARG A 73 -6.05 0.82 -9.00
C ARG A 73 -6.33 0.57 -10.48
N GLY A 74 -5.76 -0.51 -11.02
CA GLY A 74 -5.94 -0.90 -12.43
C GLY A 74 -5.10 -0.10 -13.43
N LEU A 75 -4.41 0.96 -13.01
CA LEU A 75 -3.54 1.75 -13.88
C LEU A 75 -2.22 1.02 -14.15
N ARG A 76 -1.79 1.00 -15.41
CA ARG A 76 -0.44 0.56 -15.81
C ARG A 76 0.60 1.56 -15.32
N VAL A 77 1.87 1.16 -15.28
CA VAL A 77 2.98 2.00 -14.75
C VAL A 77 3.02 3.39 -15.38
N GLY A 78 2.90 3.51 -16.71
CA GLY A 78 2.89 4.82 -17.39
C GLY A 78 1.69 5.69 -17.01
N GLU A 79 0.53 5.09 -16.79
CA GLU A 79 -0.69 5.80 -16.38
C GLU A 79 -0.59 6.29 -14.93
N ARG A 80 0.05 5.51 -14.05
CA ARG A 80 0.35 5.91 -12.67
C ARG A 80 1.29 7.12 -12.63
N LEU A 81 2.35 7.10 -13.44
CA LEU A 81 3.26 8.24 -13.55
C LEU A 81 2.53 9.48 -14.04
N ARG A 82 1.73 9.36 -15.11
CA ARG A 82 0.90 10.46 -15.62
C ARG A 82 -0.04 11.02 -14.55
N TRP A 83 -0.66 10.16 -13.74
CA TRP A 83 -1.51 10.58 -12.63
C TRP A 83 -0.74 11.45 -11.63
N PHE A 84 0.46 11.03 -11.22
CA PHE A 84 1.29 11.82 -10.30
C PHE A 84 1.75 13.15 -10.90
N HIS A 85 2.14 13.17 -12.17
CA HIS A 85 2.47 14.39 -12.92
C HIS A 85 1.31 15.40 -12.90
N GLN A 86 0.09 14.92 -13.11
CA GLN A 86 -1.12 15.74 -13.03
C GLN A 86 -1.35 16.30 -11.62
N GLN A 87 -1.12 15.52 -10.56
CA GLN A 87 -1.27 16.00 -9.18
C GLN A 87 -0.20 17.02 -8.78
N LEU A 88 1.01 16.90 -9.32
CA LEU A 88 2.15 17.79 -9.01
C LEU A 88 2.20 19.05 -9.90
N GLY A 89 1.33 19.15 -10.92
CA GLY A 89 1.35 20.26 -11.87
C GLY A 89 2.56 20.25 -12.82
N THR A 90 3.33 19.16 -12.85
CA THR A 90 4.48 18.97 -13.72
C THR A 90 4.05 18.18 -14.95
N ARG A 91 3.86 18.86 -16.08
CA ARG A 91 3.55 18.21 -17.37
C ARG A 91 4.72 17.40 -17.90
#